data_AF-A0A7H9E9I4-F1
#
_entry.id   AF-A0A7H9E9I4-F1
#
_cell.length_a   1.000
_cell.length_b   1.000
_cell.length_c   1.000
_cell.angle_alpha   90.00
_cell.angle_beta   90.00
_cell.angle_gamma   90.00
#
_symmetry.space_group_name_H-M   'P 1'
#
loop_
_entity.id
_entity.type
_entity.pdbx_description
1 polymer ?
#
loop_
_entity_poly.entity_id
_entity_poly.type
_entity_poly.pdbx_seq_one_letter_code
_entity_poly.pdbx_strand_id
1 'polypeptide(L)'
;MKKHFNEIRSDPFKSVITLLQAIISIWVAAIGCFLFSDNHYFFWPPDWSNIENDNRIDALIVLVGLVLFFCTIFGVAEKKIIATLLVLCGGISLALATLSLFHVIMSHFWFMGLNVIGELILFCLILIVAHYL
;
A
#
# COMPACT_ATOMS: atom_id res chain seq x y z
N MET A 1 -4.77 -23.51 8.98
CA MET A 1 -3.45 -23.45 8.31
C MET A 1 -3.21 -24.57 7.30
N LYS A 2 -3.02 -25.85 7.71
CA LYS A 2 -2.61 -26.94 6.79
C LYS A 2 -3.49 -27.12 5.54
N LYS A 3 -4.82 -27.05 5.68
CA LYS A 3 -5.77 -27.21 4.56
C LYS A 3 -5.68 -26.06 3.54
N HIS A 4 -5.64 -24.82 4.02
CA HIS A 4 -5.52 -23.63 3.18
C HIS A 4 -4.17 -23.57 2.43
N PHE A 5 -3.08 -23.91 3.12
CA PHE A 5 -1.74 -23.97 2.50
C PHE A 5 -1.67 -25.04 1.40
N ASN A 6 -2.36 -26.18 1.58
CA ASN A 6 -2.43 -27.23 0.57
C ASN A 6 -3.29 -26.85 -0.64
N GLU A 7 -4.38 -26.08 -0.44
CA GLU A 7 -5.22 -25.54 -1.54
C GLU A 7 -4.48 -24.47 -2.37
N ILE A 8 -3.66 -23.63 -1.72
CA ILE A 8 -2.78 -22.70 -2.43
C ILE A 8 -1.78 -23.49 -3.29
N ARG A 9 -1.12 -24.50 -2.73
CA ARG A 9 -0.11 -25.31 -3.44
C ARG A 9 -0.66 -26.05 -4.67
N SER A 10 -1.95 -26.36 -4.71
CA SER A 10 -2.57 -27.05 -5.84
C SER A 10 -2.85 -26.17 -7.05
N ASP A 11 -2.89 -24.85 -6.89
CA ASP A 11 -3.14 -23.89 -7.97
C ASP A 11 -2.01 -22.84 -8.04
N PRO A 12 -1.13 -22.93 -9.05
CA PRO A 12 0.01 -22.02 -9.17
C PRO A 12 -0.43 -20.57 -9.40
N PHE A 13 -1.57 -20.33 -10.06
CA PHE A 13 -2.06 -18.99 -10.33
C PHE A 13 -2.55 -18.33 -9.03
N LYS A 14 -3.35 -19.06 -8.25
CA LYS A 14 -3.84 -18.59 -6.94
C LYS A 14 -2.70 -18.34 -5.95
N SER A 15 -1.63 -19.14 -6.02
CA SER A 15 -0.40 -18.92 -5.25
C SER A 15 0.27 -17.59 -5.59
N VAL A 16 0.37 -17.26 -6.89
CA VAL A 16 0.98 -15.99 -7.34
C VAL A 16 0.14 -14.80 -6.88
N ILE A 17 -1.18 -14.83 -7.03
CA ILE A 17 -2.06 -13.74 -6.58
C ILE A 17 -1.95 -13.54 -5.06
N THR A 18 -1.94 -14.62 -4.28
CA THR A 18 -1.78 -14.56 -2.82
C THR A 18 -0.42 -13.97 -2.42
N LEU A 19 0.65 -14.35 -3.13
CA LEU A 19 1.99 -13.78 -2.91
C LEU A 19 2.03 -12.29 -3.25
N LEU A 20 1.44 -11.87 -4.37
CA LEU A 20 1.35 -10.46 -4.74
C LEU A 20 0.55 -9.66 -3.70
N GLN A 21 -0.57 -10.19 -3.22
CA GLN A 21 -1.34 -9.57 -2.14
C GLN A 21 -0.51 -9.41 -0.86
N ALA A 22 0.28 -10.42 -0.50
CA ALA A 22 1.20 -10.34 0.64
C ALA A 22 2.27 -9.26 0.43
N ILE A 23 2.89 -9.19 -0.75
CA ILE A 23 3.88 -8.17 -1.10
C ILE A 23 3.27 -6.77 -0.99
N ILE A 24 2.09 -6.55 -1.58
CA ILE A 24 1.35 -5.28 -1.50
C ILE A 24 1.13 -4.89 -0.04
N SER A 25 0.63 -5.82 0.78
CA SER A 25 0.30 -5.55 2.18
C SER A 25 1.53 -5.17 3.02
N ILE A 26 2.65 -5.86 2.83
CA ILE A 26 3.92 -5.56 3.49
C ILE A 26 4.44 -4.21 3.03
N TRP A 27 4.37 -3.92 1.73
CA TRP A 27 4.85 -2.68 1.15
C TRP A 27 4.09 -1.48 1.69
N VAL A 28 2.76 -1.53 1.73
CA VAL A 28 1.92 -0.46 2.31
C VAL A 28 2.24 -0.25 3.78
N ALA A 29 2.40 -1.33 4.56
CA ALA A 29 2.80 -1.21 5.96
C ALA A 29 4.19 -0.60 6.12
N ALA A 30 5.14 -0.97 5.26
CA ALA A 30 6.50 -0.43 5.28
C ALA A 30 6.54 1.07 4.95
N ILE A 31 5.76 1.54 3.97
CA ILE A 31 5.63 2.97 3.67
C ILE A 31 5.05 3.72 4.86
N GLY A 32 3.97 3.19 5.46
CA GLY A 32 3.39 3.82 6.65
C GLY A 32 4.39 3.91 7.81
N CYS A 33 5.20 2.87 8.04
CA CYS A 33 6.26 2.90 9.05
C CYS A 33 7.37 3.90 8.72
N PHE A 34 7.71 4.03 7.44
CA PHE A 34 8.70 5.01 6.98
C PHE A 34 8.21 6.45 7.22
N LEU A 35 6.98 6.77 6.83
CA LEU A 35 6.37 8.08 7.06
C LEU A 35 6.26 8.39 8.57
N PHE A 36 5.83 7.42 9.36
CA PHE A 36 5.77 7.55 10.82
C PHE A 36 7.14 7.83 11.47
N SER A 37 8.23 7.38 10.84
CA SER A 37 9.59 7.63 11.33
C SER A 37 10.14 8.98 10.89
N ASP A 38 9.60 9.58 9.82
CA ASP A 38 10.06 10.83 9.24
C ASP A 38 8.93 11.86 9.14
N ASN A 39 8.65 12.53 10.25
CA ASN A 39 7.56 13.50 10.37
C ASN A 39 7.80 14.80 9.57
N HIS A 40 8.86 14.89 8.77
CA HIS A 40 9.15 16.04 7.91
C HIS A 40 9.39 15.64 6.46
N TYR A 41 8.97 14.43 6.08
CA TYR A 41 9.15 13.89 4.75
C TYR A 41 8.49 14.76 3.68
N PHE A 42 7.25 15.21 3.94
CA PHE A 42 6.55 16.19 3.11
C PHE A 42 6.77 17.60 3.65
N PHE A 43 7.68 18.35 3.03
CA PHE A 43 8.05 19.69 3.49
C PHE A 43 7.34 20.83 2.74
N TRP A 44 6.63 20.55 1.64
CA TRP A 44 6.01 21.56 0.79
C TRP A 44 4.63 21.11 0.27
N PRO A 45 3.54 21.88 0.45
CA PRO A 45 3.52 23.26 0.91
C PRO A 45 3.63 23.35 2.45
N PRO A 46 4.34 24.36 2.98
CA PRO A 46 4.57 24.48 4.43
C PRO A 46 3.28 24.50 5.25
N ASP A 47 2.23 25.10 4.70
CA ASP A 47 0.93 25.21 5.37
C ASP A 47 0.24 23.85 5.59
N TRP A 48 0.55 22.84 4.76
CA TRP A 48 -0.06 21.51 4.85
C TRP A 48 0.87 20.45 5.44
N SER A 49 2.14 20.79 5.69
CA SER A 49 3.14 19.89 6.27
C SER A 49 2.66 19.19 7.57
N ASN A 50 1.89 19.89 8.40
CA ASN A 50 1.33 19.31 9.64
C ASN A 50 0.28 18.22 9.37
N ILE A 51 -0.46 18.31 8.27
CA ILE A 51 -1.48 17.33 7.89
C ILE A 51 -0.82 16.18 7.13
N GLU A 52 0.07 16.49 6.21
CA GLU A 52 0.75 15.51 5.35
C GLU A 52 1.69 14.58 6.13
N ASN A 53 2.25 15.05 7.25
CA ASN A 53 3.08 14.24 8.16
C ASN A 53 2.39 14.00 9.52
N ASP A 54 1.05 13.87 9.53
CA ASP A 54 0.34 13.52 10.75
C ASP A 54 0.53 12.02 11.06
N ASN A 55 1.21 11.74 12.17
CA ASN A 55 1.46 10.38 12.67
C ASN A 55 0.20 9.50 12.76
N ARG A 56 -1.00 10.08 12.89
CA ARG A 56 -2.28 9.35 12.92
C ARG A 56 -2.61 8.78 11.55
N ILE A 57 -2.35 9.54 10.49
CA ILE A 57 -2.54 9.11 9.10
C ILE A 57 -1.52 8.00 8.80
N ASP A 58 -0.27 8.17 9.20
CA ASP A 58 0.77 7.16 9.00
C ASP A 58 0.45 5.86 9.73
N ALA A 59 -0.01 5.94 10.99
CA ALA A 59 -0.47 4.79 11.75
C ALA A 59 -1.66 4.09 11.09
N LEU A 60 -2.57 4.84 10.46
CA LEU A 60 -3.69 4.28 9.70
C LEU A 60 -3.20 3.53 8.46
N ILE A 61 -2.22 4.07 7.73
CA ILE A 61 -1.60 3.39 6.57
C ILE A 61 -0.95 2.07 7.01
N VAL A 62 -0.20 2.08 8.11
CA VAL A 62 0.38 0.86 8.70
C VAL A 62 -0.71 -0.15 9.04
N LEU A 63 -1.79 0.30 9.70
CA LEU A 63 -2.90 -0.56 10.10
C LEU A 63 -3.55 -1.23 8.89
N VAL A 64 -3.83 -0.48 7.81
CA VAL A 64 -4.44 -1.01 6.58
C VAL A 64 -3.56 -2.10 5.96
N GLY A 65 -2.25 -1.86 5.87
CA GLY A 65 -1.29 -2.84 5.36
C GLY A 65 -1.24 -4.10 6.22
N LEU A 66 -1.18 -3.96 7.55
CA LEU A 66 -1.17 -5.10 8.47
C LEU A 66 -2.47 -5.91 8.43
N VAL A 67 -3.63 -5.26 8.37
CA VAL A 67 -4.92 -5.95 8.28
C VAL A 67 -4.99 -6.78 6.99
N LEU A 68 -4.60 -6.20 5.85
CA LEU A 68 -4.54 -6.95 4.59
C LEU A 68 -3.54 -8.12 4.67
N PHE A 69 -2.39 -7.92 5.29
CA PHE A 69 -1.39 -8.97 5.49
C PHE A 69 -1.93 -10.14 6.31
N PHE A 70 -2.58 -9.85 7.44
CA PHE A 70 -3.22 -10.87 8.27
C PHE A 70 -4.37 -11.57 7.53
N CYS A 71 -5.21 -10.84 6.79
CA CYS A 71 -6.23 -11.45 5.93
C CYS A 71 -5.63 -12.43 4.92
N THR A 72 -4.46 -12.10 4.37
CA THR A 72 -3.74 -12.94 3.41
C THR A 72 -3.19 -14.21 4.05
N ILE A 73 -2.53 -14.10 5.22
CA ILE A 73 -1.93 -15.25 5.92
C ILE A 73 -3.00 -16.18 6.51
N PHE A 74 -4.05 -15.62 7.10
CA PHE A 74 -5.10 -16.42 7.72
C PHE A 74 -6.09 -17.00 6.70
N GLY A 75 -5.99 -16.61 5.43
CA GLY A 75 -6.82 -17.15 4.37
C GLY A 75 -8.28 -16.76 4.53
N VAL A 76 -8.54 -15.48 4.82
CA VAL A 76 -9.90 -14.96 4.93
C VAL A 76 -10.61 -15.15 3.59
N ALA A 77 -11.68 -15.96 3.59
CA ALA A 77 -12.39 -16.32 2.36
C ALA A 77 -13.31 -15.20 1.84
N GLU A 78 -13.56 -14.18 2.65
CA GLU A 78 -14.54 -13.15 2.33
C GLU A 78 -13.98 -12.12 1.35
N LYS A 79 -14.27 -12.34 0.06
CA LYS A 79 -13.78 -11.53 -1.06
C LYS A 79 -14.06 -10.04 -0.90
N LYS A 80 -15.22 -9.67 -0.32
CA LYS A 80 -15.59 -8.27 -0.11
C LYS A 80 -14.61 -7.54 0.81
N ILE A 81 -14.17 -8.19 1.89
CA ILE A 81 -13.23 -7.59 2.86
C ILE A 81 -11.89 -7.32 2.18
N ILE A 82 -11.37 -8.32 1.45
CA ILE A 82 -10.09 -8.20 0.74
C ILE A 82 -10.18 -7.14 -0.36
N ALA A 83 -11.27 -7.11 -1.13
CA ALA A 83 -11.49 -6.09 -2.15
C ALA A 83 -11.53 -4.68 -1.55
N THR A 84 -12.23 -4.48 -0.43
CA THR A 84 -12.25 -3.17 0.26
C THR A 84 -10.87 -2.76 0.74
N LEU A 85 -10.10 -3.68 1.34
CA LEU A 85 -8.73 -3.40 1.79
C LEU A 85 -7.80 -3.06 0.62
N LEU A 86 -7.91 -3.77 -0.51
CA LEU A 86 -7.15 -3.47 -1.72
C LEU A 86 -7.52 -2.10 -2.31
N VAL A 87 -8.80 -1.72 -2.29
CA VAL A 87 -9.24 -0.38 -2.70
C VAL A 87 -8.62 0.68 -1.80
N LEU A 88 -8.58 0.45 -0.47
CA LEU A 88 -7.93 1.37 0.47
C LEU A 88 -6.42 1.48 0.18
N CYS A 89 -5.73 0.35 -0.02
CA CYS A 89 -4.31 0.36 -0.41
C CYS A 89 -4.09 1.11 -1.73
N GLY A 90 -4.96 0.92 -2.73
CA GLY A 90 -4.88 1.61 -4.01
C GLY A 90 -5.11 3.11 -3.87
N GLY A 91 -6.06 3.51 -3.03
CA GLY A 91 -6.32 4.92 -2.70
C GLY A 91 -5.15 5.57 -1.99
N ILE A 92 -4.54 4.90 -1.00
CA ILE A 92 -3.33 5.36 -0.31
C ILE A 92 -2.20 5.55 -1.31
N SER A 93 -1.94 4.54 -2.16
CA SER A 93 -0.85 4.59 -3.13
C SER A 93 -1.03 5.74 -4.14
N LEU A 94 -2.24 5.92 -4.67
CA LEU A 94 -2.54 7.03 -5.57
C LEU A 94 -2.41 8.40 -4.89
N ALA A 95 -2.83 8.51 -3.62
CA ALA A 95 -2.70 9.73 -2.84
C ALA A 95 -1.21 10.09 -2.62
N LEU A 96 -0.39 9.11 -2.23
CA LEU A 96 1.06 9.29 -2.05
C LEU A 96 1.78 9.60 -3.36
N ALA A 97 1.38 8.98 -4.47
CA ALA A 97 1.90 9.31 -5.80
C ALA A 97 1.58 10.76 -6.16
N THR A 98 0.34 11.20 -5.89
CA THR A 98 -0.12 12.56 -6.19
C THR A 98 0.60 13.59 -5.32
N LEU A 99 0.71 13.35 -4.01
CA LEU A 99 1.46 14.18 -3.07
C LEU A 99 2.93 14.31 -3.46
N SER A 100 3.58 13.18 -3.77
CA SER A 100 4.97 13.15 -4.21
C SER A 100 5.16 13.86 -5.55
N LEU A 101 4.23 13.70 -6.50
CA LEU A 101 4.29 14.39 -7.78
C LEU A 101 4.12 15.90 -7.62
N PHE A 102 3.17 16.32 -6.76
CA PHE A 102 2.94 17.71 -6.44
C PHE A 102 4.19 18.34 -5.80
N HIS A 103 4.81 17.64 -4.85
CA HIS A 103 6.09 18.02 -4.26
C HIS A 103 7.18 18.18 -5.34
N VAL A 104 7.37 17.21 -6.23
CA VAL A 104 8.39 17.28 -7.29
C VAL A 104 8.18 18.50 -8.18
N ILE A 105 6.93 18.72 -8.63
CA ILE A 105 6.62 19.81 -9.57
C ILE A 105 6.87 21.17 -8.93
N MET A 106 6.49 21.34 -7.65
CA MET A 106 6.45 22.65 -7.02
C MET A 106 7.71 23.00 -6.23
N SER A 107 8.33 22.02 -5.58
CA SER A 107 9.59 22.22 -4.84
C SER A 107 10.84 21.96 -5.67
N HIS A 108 10.68 21.45 -6.91
CA HIS A 108 11.76 20.98 -7.79
C HIS A 108 12.66 19.90 -7.16
N PHE A 109 12.19 19.20 -6.13
CA PHE A 109 12.93 18.14 -5.46
C PHE A 109 12.78 16.80 -6.20
N TRP A 110 13.59 16.61 -7.24
CA TRP A 110 13.50 15.45 -8.15
C TRP A 110 13.72 14.08 -7.50
N PHE A 111 14.35 14.01 -6.32
CA PHE A 111 14.55 12.75 -5.60
C PHE A 111 13.21 12.05 -5.25
N MET A 112 12.14 12.81 -5.02
CA MET A 112 10.80 12.26 -4.81
C MET A 112 10.16 11.67 -6.08
N GLY A 113 10.72 11.91 -7.27
CA GLY A 113 10.20 11.37 -8.53
C GLY A 113 10.22 9.85 -8.59
N LEU A 114 11.22 9.21 -7.96
CA LEU A 114 11.26 7.74 -7.85
C LEU A 114 10.10 7.19 -7.02
N ASN A 115 9.63 7.95 -6.03
CA ASN A 115 8.51 7.54 -5.17
C ASN A 115 7.20 7.59 -5.95
N VAL A 116 7.00 8.59 -6.82
CA VAL A 116 5.85 8.63 -7.75
C VAL A 116 5.80 7.35 -8.59
N ILE A 117 6.94 6.96 -9.19
CA ILE A 117 7.01 5.76 -10.03
C ILE A 117 6.73 4.50 -9.20
N GLY A 118 7.33 4.39 -8.02
CA GLY A 118 7.12 3.27 -7.10
C GLY A 118 5.65 3.09 -6.71
N GLU A 119 4.97 4.18 -6.36
CA GLU A 119 3.55 4.16 -6.02
C GLU A 119 2.67 3.80 -7.23
N LEU A 120 2.97 4.32 -8.44
CA LEU A 120 2.21 3.93 -9.63
C LEU A 120 2.38 2.45 -9.98
N ILE A 121 3.57 1.88 -9.80
CA ILE A 121 3.80 0.44 -9.97
C ILE A 121 2.99 -0.35 -8.95
N LEU A 122 3.01 0.06 -7.67
CA LEU A 122 2.22 -0.57 -6.62
C LEU A 122 0.72 -0.50 -6.92
N PHE A 123 0.22 0.64 -7.38
CA PHE A 123 -1.16 0.82 -7.79
C PHE A 123 -1.55 -0.13 -8.93
N CYS A 124 -0.70 -0.27 -9.95
CA CYS A 124 -0.91 -1.24 -11.03
C CYS A 124 -0.96 -2.69 -10.51
N LEU A 125 -0.07 -3.06 -9.57
CA LEU A 125 -0.09 -4.37 -8.92
C LEU A 125 -1.40 -4.60 -8.14
N ILE A 126 -1.89 -3.59 -7.43
CA ILE A 126 -3.16 -3.64 -6.71
C ILE A 126 -4.32 -3.88 -7.68
N LEU A 127 -4.36 -3.19 -8.82
CA LEU A 127 -5.39 -3.40 -9.84
C LEU A 127 -5.35 -4.82 -10.42
N ILE A 128 -4.15 -5.35 -10.68
CA ILE A 128 -3.98 -6.73 -11.14
C ILE A 128 -4.54 -7.71 -10.11
N VAL A 129 -4.13 -7.60 -8.84
CA VAL A 129 -4.62 -8.50 -7.78
C VAL A 129 -6.13 -8.37 -7.58
N ALA A 130 -6.66 -7.14 -7.59
CA ALA A 130 -8.09 -6.88 -7.43
C ALA A 130 -8.93 -7.42 -8.59
N HIS A 131 -8.40 -7.41 -9.82
CA HIS A 131 -9.08 -7.97 -11.00
C HIS A 131 -9.24 -9.49 -10.92
N TYR A 132 -8.27 -10.19 -10.31
CA TYR A 132 -8.23 -11.66 -10.24
C TYR A 132 -8.77 -12.24 -8.91
N LEU A 133 -9.46 -11.44 -8.10
CA LEU A 133 -9.91 -11.80 -6.76
C LEU A 133 -11.17 -12.71 -6.71
#